data_AF-A0A2V6X0Z8-F1
#
_entry.id   AF-A0A2V6X0Z8-F1
#
_cell.length_a   1.000
_cell.length_b   1.000
_cell.length_c   1.000
_cell.angle_alpha   90.00
_cell.angle_beta   90.00
_cell.angle_gamma   90.00
#
_symmetry.space_group_name_H-M   'P 1'
#
loop_
_entity.id
_entity.type
_entity.pdbx_description
1 polymer ?
#
loop_
_entity_poly.entity_id
_entity_poly.type
_entity_poly.pdbx_seq_one_letter_code
_entity_poly.pdbx_strand_id
1 'polypeptide(L)'
;MIVDIHAHYFPKEYNDLLLRIGGRSLPEAARPSTARPMRNDDAAGIPTRLEQMQEADVQLQVLSPAASPPYAEKEADAVAAARLINDSYADLARKHPGRFNAVVSLPLPHIDASLREMERGLD
;
A
#
# COMPACT_ATOMS: atom_id res chain seq x y z
N MET A 1 21.78 -11.81 -0.60
CA MET A 1 20.58 -11.07 -0.16
C MET A 1 19.55 -11.19 -1.27
N ILE A 2 18.44 -11.86 -0.98
CA ILE A 2 17.23 -11.96 -1.80
C ILE A 2 16.32 -10.79 -1.43
N VAL A 3 15.95 -10.02 -2.44
CA VAL A 3 15.02 -8.89 -2.32
C VAL A 3 13.81 -9.20 -3.19
N ASP A 4 12.64 -9.25 -2.58
CA ASP A 4 11.37 -9.41 -3.27
C ASP A 4 10.79 -8.01 -3.54
N ILE A 5 10.79 -7.63 -4.82
CA ILE A 5 10.32 -6.31 -5.28
C ILE A 5 8.83 -6.28 -5.64
N HIS A 6 8.13 -7.41 -5.50
CA HIS A 6 6.73 -7.55 -5.87
C HIS A 6 5.93 -8.12 -4.70
N ALA A 7 5.89 -7.35 -3.62
CA ALA A 7 5.13 -7.70 -2.43
C ALA A 7 4.01 -6.68 -2.17
N HIS A 8 2.86 -7.17 -1.72
CA HIS A 8 1.70 -6.32 -1.44
C HIS A 8 1.38 -6.27 0.04
N TYR A 9 0.91 -5.11 0.50
CA TYR A 9 0.43 -4.90 1.86
C TYR A 9 -0.76 -3.94 1.82
N PHE A 10 -1.88 -4.36 2.41
CA PHE A 10 -3.16 -3.67 2.38
C PHE A 10 -3.64 -3.40 3.81
N PRO A 11 -3.19 -2.30 4.46
CA PRO A 11 -3.72 -1.89 5.75
C PRO A 11 -5.25 -1.80 5.71
N LYS A 12 -5.92 -2.28 6.75
CA LYS A 12 -7.38 -2.24 6.83
C LYS A 12 -7.93 -0.83 6.63
N GLU A 13 -7.31 0.16 7.26
CA GLU A 13 -7.70 1.58 7.19
C GLU A 13 -7.61 2.12 5.77
N TYR A 14 -6.63 1.65 4.99
CA TYR A 14 -6.49 2.01 3.59
C TYR A 14 -7.64 1.44 2.77
N ASN A 15 -7.92 0.14 2.90
CA ASN A 15 -9.06 -0.50 2.22
C ASN A 15 -10.40 0.17 2.59
N ASP A 16 -10.62 0.47 3.87
CA ASP A 16 -11.82 1.17 4.35
C ASP A 16 -11.94 2.57 3.73
N LEU A 17 -10.82 3.30 3.59
CA LEU A 17 -10.80 4.59 2.89
C LEU A 17 -11.14 4.44 1.40
N LEU A 18 -10.53 3.47 0.72
CA LEU A 18 -10.80 3.24 -0.70
C LEU A 18 -12.25 2.85 -0.97
N LEU A 19 -12.87 2.06 -0.07
CA LEU A 19 -14.30 1.74 -0.14
C LEU A 19 -15.19 2.97 0.02
N ARG A 20 -14.82 3.92 0.88
CA ARG A 20 -15.56 5.19 1.05
C ARG A 20 -15.40 6.13 -0.14
N ILE A 21 -14.22 6.17 -0.75
CA ILE A 21 -13.95 6.98 -1.95
C ILE A 21 -14.69 6.38 -3.17
N GLY A 22 -14.59 5.07 -3.36
CA GLY A 22 -15.15 4.37 -4.51
C GLY A 22 -14.48 4.71 -5.84
N GLY A 23 -15.21 4.52 -6.94
CA GLY A 23 -14.73 4.84 -8.29
C GLY A 23 -13.47 4.07 -8.68
N ARG A 24 -12.47 4.77 -9.26
CA ARG A 24 -11.21 4.16 -9.74
C ARG A 24 -10.33 3.59 -8.62
N SER A 25 -10.58 4.03 -7.39
CA SER A 25 -9.84 3.64 -6.20
C SER A 25 -10.46 2.40 -5.54
N LEU A 26 -11.64 1.95 -6.00
CA LEU A 26 -12.29 0.76 -5.47
C LEU A 26 -11.36 -0.47 -5.59
N PRO A 27 -11.05 -1.15 -4.46
CA PRO A 27 -10.20 -2.34 -4.44
C PRO A 27 -10.74 -3.39 -5.41
N GLU A 28 -9.85 -4.08 -6.13
CA GLU A 28 -10.26 -5.09 -7.11
C GLU A 28 -11.16 -6.17 -6.48
N ALA A 29 -10.85 -6.60 -5.26
CA ALA A 29 -11.65 -7.57 -4.52
C ALA A 29 -13.09 -7.12 -4.26
N ALA A 30 -13.34 -5.80 -4.19
CA ALA A 30 -14.65 -5.20 -3.98
C ALA A 30 -15.40 -4.88 -5.28
N ARG A 31 -14.80 -5.12 -6.46
CA ARG A 31 -15.46 -4.90 -7.75
C ARG A 31 -16.46 -6.03 -8.04
N PRO A 32 -17.67 -5.72 -8.57
CA PRO A 32 -18.70 -6.73 -8.83
C PRO A 32 -18.24 -7.88 -9.72
N SER A 33 -17.33 -7.62 -10.66
CA SER A 33 -16.81 -8.59 -11.64
C SER A 33 -15.85 -9.62 -11.05
N THR A 34 -15.29 -9.37 -9.86
CA THR A 34 -14.17 -10.13 -9.29
C THR A 34 -14.41 -10.55 -7.84
N ALA A 35 -15.52 -10.11 -7.23
CA ALA A 35 -15.90 -10.27 -5.82
C ALA A 35 -15.16 -11.44 -5.10
N ARG A 36 -14.04 -11.10 -4.47
CA ARG A 36 -13.20 -12.00 -3.68
C ARG A 36 -13.17 -11.46 -2.24
N PRO A 37 -12.89 -12.32 -1.24
CA PRO A 37 -12.64 -11.84 0.11
C PRO A 37 -11.55 -10.76 0.08
N MET A 38 -11.85 -9.59 0.65
CA MET A 38 -10.89 -8.50 0.74
C MET A 38 -9.81 -8.87 1.75
N ARG A 39 -8.56 -8.89 1.30
CA ARG A 39 -7.41 -9.06 2.19
C ARG A 39 -7.20 -7.75 2.96
N ASN A 40 -7.40 -7.82 4.28
CA ASN A 40 -7.03 -6.75 5.21
C ASN A 40 -5.83 -7.23 6.00
N ASP A 41 -4.67 -6.65 5.74
CA ASP A 41 -3.51 -6.90 6.56
C ASP A 41 -3.59 -6.06 7.83
N ASP A 42 -3.29 -6.69 8.97
CA ASP A 42 -3.21 -6.04 10.27
C ASP A 42 -1.81 -6.24 10.88
N ALA A 43 -1.57 -5.58 12.02
CA ALA A 43 -0.31 -5.72 12.74
C ALA A 43 -0.09 -7.14 13.30
N ALA A 44 -1.16 -7.90 13.57
CA ALA A 44 -1.09 -9.25 14.11
C ALA A 44 -0.62 -10.27 13.07
N GLY A 45 -0.80 -10.00 11.77
CA GLY A 45 -0.29 -10.82 10.67
C GLY A 45 1.20 -10.59 10.32
N ILE A 46 1.82 -9.52 10.83
CA ILE A 46 3.22 -9.19 10.51
C ILE A 46 4.22 -10.26 11.00
N PRO A 47 4.11 -10.82 12.22
CA PRO A 47 4.97 -11.92 12.66
C PRO A 47 4.97 -13.10 11.70
N THR A 48 3.79 -13.57 11.28
CA THR A 48 3.66 -14.67 10.32
C THR A 48 4.29 -14.33 8.98
N ARG A 49 4.14 -13.09 8.49
CA ARG A 49 4.80 -12.65 7.26
C ARG A 49 6.32 -12.70 7.38
N LEU A 50 6.88 -12.28 8.53
CA LEU A 50 8.32 -12.31 8.78
C LEU A 50 8.87 -13.74 8.88
N GLU A 51 8.10 -14.67 9.44
CA GLU A 51 8.40 -16.11 9.45
C GLU A 51 8.41 -16.67 8.03
N GLN A 52 7.39 -16.39 7.22
CA GLN A 52 7.33 -16.81 5.82
C GLN A 52 8.49 -16.27 4.99
N MET A 53 8.86 -15.00 5.22
CA MET A 53 10.06 -14.41 4.59
C MET A 53 11.33 -15.15 5.01
N GLN A 54 11.45 -15.53 6.28
CA GLN A 54 12.60 -16.27 6.81
C GLN A 54 12.69 -17.68 6.20
N GLU A 55 11.57 -18.40 6.12
CA GLU A 55 11.50 -19.74 5.51
C GLU A 55 11.84 -19.72 4.01
N ALA A 56 11.52 -18.62 3.32
CA ALA A 56 11.82 -18.43 1.90
C ALA A 56 13.19 -17.78 1.64
N ASP A 57 14.01 -17.56 2.67
CA ASP A 57 15.29 -16.84 2.60
C ASP A 57 15.20 -15.40 2.02
N VAL A 58 14.03 -14.77 2.08
CA VAL A 58 13.78 -13.39 1.63
C VAL A 58 14.11 -12.40 2.75
N GLN A 59 15.17 -11.62 2.57
CA GLN A 59 15.61 -10.67 3.59
C GLN A 59 14.78 -9.38 3.58
N LEU A 60 14.42 -8.87 2.40
CA LEU A 60 13.72 -7.59 2.22
C LEU A 60 12.56 -7.74 1.23
N GLN A 61 11.42 -7.15 1.59
CA GLN A 61 10.30 -6.94 0.68
C GLN A 61 10.11 -5.45 0.37
N VAL A 62 9.91 -5.12 -0.91
CA VAL A 62 9.49 -3.79 -1.37
C VAL A 62 7.97 -3.80 -1.60
N LEU A 63 7.26 -3.04 -0.79
CA LEU A 63 5.80 -3.03 -0.71
C LEU A 63 5.17 -2.12 -1.77
N SER A 64 4.01 -2.52 -2.28
CA SER A 64 3.17 -1.77 -3.22
C SER A 64 1.67 -2.08 -3.04
N PRO A 65 0.76 -1.18 -3.43
CA PRO A 65 -0.69 -1.34 -3.21
C PRO A 65 -1.41 -2.20 -4.27
N ALA A 66 -0.67 -2.94 -5.12
CA ALA A 66 -1.23 -3.80 -6.17
C ALA A 66 -2.30 -3.10 -7.05
N ALA A 67 -3.43 -3.77 -7.29
CA ALA A 67 -4.59 -3.27 -8.03
C ALA A 67 -5.53 -2.35 -7.21
N SER A 68 -5.07 -1.84 -6.05
CA SER A 68 -5.79 -0.87 -5.21
C SER A 68 -5.06 0.47 -5.17
N PRO A 69 -4.85 1.15 -6.32
CA PRO A 69 -4.11 2.40 -6.35
C PRO A 69 -4.91 3.54 -5.69
N PRO A 70 -4.24 4.58 -5.14
CA PRO A 70 -4.89 5.70 -4.47
C PRO A 70 -5.47 6.72 -5.46
N TYR A 71 -6.22 6.26 -6.46
CA TYR A 71 -6.71 7.09 -7.56
C TYR A 71 -8.17 7.50 -7.37
N ALA A 72 -8.44 8.80 -7.23
CA ALA A 72 -9.80 9.31 -7.08
C ALA A 72 -10.13 10.38 -8.13
N GLU A 73 -11.41 10.70 -8.27
CA GLU A 73 -11.83 11.85 -9.09
C GLU A 73 -11.53 13.18 -8.41
N LYS A 74 -11.69 13.23 -7.07
CA LYS A 74 -11.37 14.41 -6.26
C LYS A 74 -9.93 14.33 -5.80
N GLU A 75 -9.18 15.42 -6.02
CA GLU A 75 -7.76 15.51 -5.63
C GLU A 75 -7.54 15.22 -4.15
N ALA A 76 -8.38 15.79 -3.29
CA ALA A 76 -8.27 15.62 -1.84
C ALA A 76 -8.40 14.14 -1.42
N ASP A 77 -9.26 13.37 -2.09
CA ASP A 77 -9.46 11.95 -1.77
C ASP A 77 -8.26 11.12 -2.24
N ALA A 78 -7.74 11.38 -3.44
CA ALA A 78 -6.55 10.71 -3.97
C ALA A 78 -5.33 10.99 -3.08
N VAL A 79 -5.14 12.25 -2.67
CA VAL A 79 -4.05 12.67 -1.77
C VAL A 79 -4.19 12.01 -0.40
N ALA A 80 -5.40 11.96 0.16
CA ALA A 80 -5.63 11.30 1.45
C ALA A 80 -5.29 9.80 1.37
N ALA A 81 -5.67 9.13 0.28
CA ALA A 81 -5.36 7.73 0.07
C ALA A 81 -3.85 7.49 -0.10
N ALA A 82 -3.17 8.29 -0.92
CA ALA A 82 -1.74 8.16 -1.17
C ALA A 82 -0.93 8.37 0.11
N ARG A 83 -1.24 9.42 0.89
CA ARG A 83 -0.58 9.67 2.18
C ARG A 83 -0.80 8.53 3.16
N LEU A 84 -2.03 8.05 3.30
CA LEU A 84 -2.34 6.98 4.24
C LEU A 84 -1.53 5.72 3.95
N ILE A 85 -1.44 5.30 2.68
CA ILE A 85 -0.70 4.08 2.33
C ILE A 85 0.81 4.27 2.45
N ASN A 86 1.33 5.42 2.02
CA ASN A 86 2.76 5.75 2.13
C ASN A 86 3.19 5.81 3.60
N ASP A 87 2.37 6.42 4.48
CA ASP A 87 2.66 6.55 5.91
C ASP A 87 2.60 5.19 6.61
N SER A 88 1.65 4.34 6.21
CA SER A 88 1.55 2.97 6.71
C SER A 88 2.78 2.14 6.33
N TYR A 89 3.27 2.28 5.10
CA TYR A 89 4.49 1.60 4.64
C TYR A 89 5.74 2.13 5.36
N ALA A 90 5.88 3.45 5.49
CA ALA A 90 6.99 4.06 6.21
C ALA A 90 7.00 3.65 7.69
N ASP A 91 5.83 3.57 8.33
CA ASP A 91 5.71 3.10 9.71
C ASP A 91 6.09 1.62 9.87
N LEU A 92 5.64 0.75 8.95
CA LEU A 92 6.01 -0.66 8.96
C LEU A 92 7.52 -0.86 8.75
N ALA A 93 8.11 -0.14 7.79
CA ALA A 93 9.56 -0.16 7.54
C ALA A 93 10.36 0.32 8.76
N ARG A 94 9.88 1.37 9.46
CA ARG A 94 10.51 1.88 10.69
C ARG A 94 10.44 0.87 11.84
N LYS A 95 9.33 0.15 11.98
CA LYS A 95 9.13 -0.88 13.02
C LYS A 95 9.95 -2.15 12.78
N HIS A 96 10.26 -2.46 11.51
CA HIS A 96 11.02 -3.65 11.13
C HIS A 96 12.18 -3.28 10.19
N PRO A 97 13.21 -2.58 10.71
CA PRO A 97 14.30 -2.08 9.91
C PRO A 97 15.01 -3.21 9.16
N GLY A 98 15.26 -2.99 7.86
CA GLY A 98 15.92 -3.96 6.98
C GLY A 98 15.02 -5.10 6.48
N ARG A 99 13.75 -5.17 6.89
CA ARG A 99 12.80 -6.20 6.44
C ARG A 99 11.80 -5.68 5.42
N PHE A 100 11.41 -4.41 5.52
CA PHE A 100 10.49 -3.78 4.58
C PHE A 100 11.03 -2.46 4.04
N ASN A 101 10.73 -2.20 2.77
CA ASN A 101 10.79 -0.90 2.12
C ASN A 101 9.56 -0.76 1.23
N ALA A 102 9.34 0.35 0.53
CA ALA A 102 8.17 0.52 -0.32
C ALA A 102 8.42 1.41 -1.52
N VAL A 103 7.56 1.25 -2.54
CA VAL A 103 7.41 2.26 -3.59
C VAL A 103 6.46 3.35 -3.11
N VAL A 104 6.75 4.60 -3.47
CA VAL A 104 5.87 5.73 -3.17
C VAL A 104 4.64 5.64 -4.07
N SER A 105 3.46 5.57 -3.46
CA SER A 105 2.18 5.59 -4.17
C SER A 105 1.77 7.02 -4.44
N LEU A 106 1.35 7.30 -5.68
CA LEU A 106 1.05 8.66 -6.13
C LEU A 106 -0.46 8.89 -6.34
N PRO A 107 -1.01 10.05 -5.95
CA PRO A 107 -2.42 10.42 -6.10
C PRO A 107 -2.78 10.78 -7.56
N LEU A 108 -2.58 9.87 -8.50
CA LEU A 108 -3.00 10.07 -9.89
C LEU A 108 -4.54 10.11 -10.01
N PRO A 109 -5.10 10.84 -10.99
CA PRO A 109 -4.43 11.54 -12.08
C PRO A 109 -3.93 12.96 -11.74
N HIS A 110 -3.91 13.36 -10.46
CA HIS A 110 -3.57 14.71 -10.03
C HIS A 110 -2.05 14.92 -10.03
N ILE A 111 -1.51 15.43 -11.15
CA ILE A 111 -0.06 15.51 -11.40
C ILE A 111 0.67 16.40 -10.38
N ASP A 112 0.19 17.62 -10.14
CA ASP A 112 0.87 18.53 -9.18
C ASP A 112 0.85 17.97 -7.76
N ALA A 113 -0.25 17.33 -7.36
CA ALA A 113 -0.33 16.63 -6.09
C ALA A 113 0.61 15.41 -6.04
N SER A 114 0.77 14.71 -7.17
CA SER A 114 1.68 13.57 -7.29
C SER A 114 3.13 13.99 -7.17
N LEU A 115 3.53 15.12 -7.76
CA LEU A 115 4.89 15.64 -7.61
C LEU A 115 5.19 15.98 -6.14
N ARG A 116 4.25 16.66 -5.46
CA ARG A 116 4.38 16.97 -4.02
C ARG A 116 4.48 15.71 -3.16
N GLU A 117 3.70 14.68 -3.44
CA GLU A 117 3.75 13.43 -2.68
C GLU A 117 5.00 12.60 -3.01
N MET A 118 5.51 12.68 -4.24
CA MET A 118 6.76 12.05 -4.64
C MET A 118 7.95 12.67 -3.89
N GLU A 119 8.04 14.00 -3.82
CA GLU A 119 9.05 14.70 -3.03
C GLU A 119 8.99 14.24 -1.57
N ARG A 120 7.80 14.32 -0.95
CA ARG A 120 7.58 13.88 0.44
C ARG A 120 7.96 12.42 0.69
N GLY A 121 7.62 11.52 -0.24
CA GLY A 121 7.81 10.08 -0.04
C GLY A 121 9.22 9.57 -0.31
N LEU A 122 10.07 10.40 -0.95
CA LEU A 122 11.47 10.08 -1.21
C LEU A 122 12.43 10.74 -0.22
N ASP A 123 11.97 11.68 0.60
CA ASP A 123 12.68 12.28 1.73
C ASP A 123 12.85 11.30 2.91
#